data_AF-A0A2E2D6T3-F1
#
_entry.id   AF-A0A2E2D6T3-F1
#
_cell.length_a   1.000
_cell.length_b   1.000
_cell.length_c   1.000
_cell.angle_alpha   90.00
_cell.angle_beta   90.00
_cell.angle_gamma   90.00
#
_symmetry.space_group_name_H-M   'P 1'
#
loop_
_entity.id
_entity.type
_entity.pdbx_description
1 polymer ?
#
loop_
_entity_poly.entity_id
_entity_poly.type
_entity_poly.pdbx_seq_one_letter_code
_entity_poly.pdbx_strand_id
1 'polypeptide(L)'
;MKHELIFKDDNITLSKGKDGFWLYDESRGMNLAMKTKTEQEAFVEALDYYSKRLSEVEHEYKTLNKKVESFVMNFVEEEEDFNGNWHTSVNVK
;
A
#
# COMPACT_ATOMS: atom_id res chain seq x y z
N MET A 1 -13.44 32.58 9.56
CA MET A 1 -13.97 32.82 8.20
C MET A 1 -14.95 31.68 7.91
N LYS A 2 -16.17 31.94 7.43
CA LYS A 2 -17.11 30.86 7.07
C LYS A 2 -16.63 30.22 5.77
N HIS A 3 -16.31 28.94 5.81
CA HIS A 3 -16.17 28.10 4.62
C HIS A 3 -17.56 27.53 4.31
N GLU A 4 -17.94 27.53 3.04
CA GLU A 4 -19.15 26.86 2.59
C GLU A 4 -18.84 25.36 2.46
N LEU A 5 -19.55 24.54 3.22
CA LEU A 5 -19.43 23.08 3.10
C LEU A 5 -20.18 22.64 1.85
N ILE A 6 -19.50 21.95 0.93
CA ILE A 6 -20.09 21.44 -0.30
C ILE A 6 -20.41 19.96 -0.16
N PHE A 7 -19.44 19.20 0.32
CA PHE A 7 -19.54 17.75 0.46
C PHE A 7 -18.78 17.29 1.69
N LYS A 8 -19.32 16.28 2.37
CA LYS A 8 -18.66 15.60 3.47
C LYS A 8 -19.08 14.13 3.49
N ASP A 9 -18.10 13.23 3.53
CA ASP A 9 -18.29 11.85 3.95
C ASP A 9 -17.52 11.59 5.27
N ASP A 10 -17.31 10.32 5.59
CA ASP A 10 -16.62 9.88 6.81
C ASP A 10 -15.17 10.38 6.90
N ASN A 11 -14.47 10.51 5.77
CA ASN A 11 -13.05 10.84 5.72
C ASN A 11 -12.75 12.11 4.93
N ILE A 12 -13.50 12.43 3.90
CA ILE A 12 -13.24 13.55 2.99
C ILE A 12 -14.26 14.66 3.19
N THR A 13 -13.75 15.88 3.32
CA THR A 13 -14.53 17.11 3.38
C THR A 13 -14.11 18.07 2.26
N LEU A 14 -15.04 18.43 1.39
CA LEU A 14 -14.88 19.48 0.39
C LEU A 14 -15.58 20.76 0.85
N SER A 15 -14.84 21.86 0.86
CA SER A 15 -15.36 23.18 1.21
C SER A 15 -14.86 24.27 0.26
N LYS A 16 -15.62 25.35 0.15
CA LYS A 16 -15.26 26.54 -0.62
C LYS A 16 -14.91 27.68 0.31
N GLY A 17 -13.67 28.15 0.19
CA GLY A 17 -13.15 29.34 0.85
C GLY A 17 -13.22 30.57 -0.07
N LYS A 18 -12.64 31.69 0.38
CA LYS A 18 -12.53 32.91 -0.44
C LYS A 18 -11.57 32.75 -1.61
N ASP A 19 -10.62 31.83 -1.49
CA ASP A 19 -9.48 31.65 -2.37
C ASP A 19 -9.53 30.36 -3.19
N GLY A 20 -10.65 29.62 -3.15
CA GLY A 20 -10.87 28.43 -3.96
C GLY A 20 -11.50 27.29 -3.17
N PHE A 21 -11.39 26.09 -3.73
CA PHE A 21 -11.89 24.86 -3.12
C PHE A 21 -10.78 24.16 -2.34
N TRP A 22 -11.18 23.51 -1.26
CA TRP A 22 -10.31 22.84 -0.30
C TRP A 22 -10.87 21.46 -0.03
N LEU A 23 -10.07 20.42 -0.24
CA LEU A 23 -10.44 19.04 0.02
C LEU A 23 -9.52 18.48 1.10
N TYR A 24 -10.09 18.27 2.29
CA TYR A 24 -9.41 17.73 3.46
C TYR A 24 -9.74 16.26 3.63
N ASP A 25 -8.73 15.45 3.96
CA ASP A 25 -8.88 14.05 4.31
C ASP A 25 -8.49 13.84 5.78
N GLU A 26 -9.48 13.52 6.60
CA GLU A 26 -9.38 13.22 8.03
C GLU A 26 -8.52 11.98 8.29
N SER A 27 -8.59 10.95 7.44
CA SER A 27 -7.80 9.72 7.59
C SER A 27 -6.30 9.96 7.40
N ARG A 28 -5.94 11.03 6.67
CA ARG A 28 -4.56 11.46 6.44
C ARG A 28 -4.17 12.67 7.29
N GLY A 29 -5.14 13.37 7.86
CA GLY A 29 -4.93 14.60 8.63
C GLY A 29 -4.40 15.76 7.78
N MET A 30 -4.68 15.79 6.47
CA MET A 30 -4.13 16.80 5.56
C MET A 30 -5.10 17.22 4.46
N ASN A 31 -4.86 18.38 3.86
CA ASN A 31 -5.52 18.76 2.60
C ASN A 31 -4.90 17.97 1.45
N LEU A 32 -5.73 17.22 0.72
CA LEU A 32 -5.33 16.59 -0.54
C LEU A 32 -5.38 17.58 -1.70
N ALA A 33 -6.22 18.62 -1.59
CA ALA A 33 -6.27 19.73 -2.54
C ALA A 33 -6.46 21.07 -1.82
N MET A 34 -5.77 22.11 -2.30
CA MET A 34 -5.80 23.43 -1.67
C MET A 34 -5.95 24.53 -2.72
N LYS A 35 -6.95 25.40 -2.52
CA LYS A 35 -7.18 26.60 -3.35
C LYS A 35 -7.35 26.29 -4.85
N THR A 36 -7.94 25.14 -5.16
CA THR A 36 -8.24 24.81 -6.55
C THR A 36 -9.35 25.72 -7.08
N LYS A 37 -9.39 25.93 -8.40
CA LYS A 37 -10.32 26.88 -9.03
C LYS A 37 -11.72 26.31 -9.15
N THR A 38 -11.84 24.99 -9.21
CA THR A 38 -13.10 24.26 -9.36
C THR A 38 -13.17 23.07 -8.40
N GLU A 39 -14.39 22.62 -8.10
CA GLU A 39 -14.62 21.40 -7.33
C GLU A 39 -13.97 20.18 -8.00
N GLN A 40 -14.07 20.11 -9.33
CA GLN A 40 -13.50 19.03 -10.13
C GLN A 40 -11.98 18.97 -10.01
N GLU A 41 -11.28 20.11 -10.05
CA GLU A 41 -9.82 20.16 -9.82
C GLU A 41 -9.45 19.62 -8.43
N ALA A 42 -10.24 19.95 -7.40
CA ALA A 42 -10.00 19.42 -6.05
C ALA A 42 -10.09 17.88 -6.01
N PHE A 43 -11.09 17.31 -6.69
CA PHE A 43 -11.25 15.86 -6.79
C PHE A 43 -10.15 15.20 -7.64
N VAL A 44 -9.71 15.85 -8.72
CA VAL A 44 -8.61 15.33 -9.55
C VAL A 44 -7.30 15.26 -8.75
N GLU A 45 -6.97 16.29 -7.97
CA GLU A 45 -5.80 16.26 -7.08
C GLU A 45 -5.89 15.13 -6.04
N ALA A 46 -7.07 14.94 -5.44
CA ALA A 46 -7.29 13.84 -4.50
C ALA A 46 -7.12 12.45 -5.14
N LEU A 47 -7.66 12.26 -6.36
CA LEU A 47 -7.51 11.02 -7.12
C LEU A 47 -6.04 10.76 -7.51
N ASP A 48 -5.31 11.79 -7.95
CA ASP A 48 -3.89 11.68 -8.28
C ASP A 48 -3.06 11.31 -7.05
N TYR A 49 -3.33 11.94 -5.89
CA TYR A 49 -2.71 11.58 -4.63
C TYR A 49 -2.91 10.10 -4.29
N TYR A 50 -4.15 9.61 -4.32
CA TYR A 50 -4.42 8.21 -3.97
C TYR A 50 -3.86 7.23 -4.99
N SER A 51 -3.87 7.56 -6.29
CA SER A 51 -3.27 6.72 -7.33
C SER A 51 -1.77 6.55 -7.11
N LYS A 52 -1.06 7.63 -6.77
CA LYS A 52 0.37 7.59 -6.43
C LYS A 52 0.61 6.81 -5.15
N ARG A 53 -0.17 7.10 -4.10
CA ARG A 53 -0.03 6.43 -2.81
C ARG A 53 -0.29 4.92 -2.89
N LEU A 54 -1.28 4.49 -3.67
CA LEU A 54 -1.53 3.08 -3.93
C LEU A 54 -0.31 2.42 -4.57
N SER A 55 0.26 3.06 -5.60
CA SER A 55 1.46 2.54 -6.30
C SER A 55 2.66 2.41 -5.34
N GLU A 56 2.85 3.36 -4.43
CA GLU A 56 3.89 3.29 -3.39
C GLU A 56 3.65 2.13 -2.43
N VAL A 57 2.43 2.00 -1.90
CA VAL A 57 2.08 0.94 -0.94
C VAL A 57 2.23 -0.44 -1.57
N GLU A 58 1.81 -0.63 -2.82
CA GLU A 58 2.00 -1.89 -3.54
C GLU A 58 3.48 -2.22 -3.73
N HIS A 59 4.30 -1.22 -4.05
CA HIS A 59 5.74 -1.40 -4.18
C HIS A 59 6.41 -1.75 -2.84
N GLU A 60 6.07 -1.04 -1.77
CA GLU A 60 6.56 -1.29 -0.41
C GLU A 60 6.17 -2.69 0.06
N TYR A 61 4.90 -3.08 -0.13
CA TYR A 61 4.40 -4.39 0.20
C TYR A 61 5.16 -5.49 -0.55
N LYS A 62 5.30 -5.37 -1.89
CA LYS A 62 6.04 -6.32 -2.70
C LYS A 62 7.49 -6.46 -2.24
N THR A 63 8.11 -5.35 -1.87
CA THR A 63 9.49 -5.33 -1.37
C THR A 63 9.61 -6.02 -0.01
N LEU A 64 8.69 -5.74 0.92
CA LEU A 64 8.65 -6.38 2.22
C LEU A 64 8.39 -7.88 2.10
N ASN A 65 7.41 -8.27 1.29
CA ASN A 65 7.04 -9.67 1.08
C ASN A 65 8.22 -10.47 0.54
N LYS A 66 8.95 -9.96 -0.45
CA LYS A 66 10.18 -10.61 -0.96
C LYS A 66 11.24 -10.82 0.12
N LYS A 67 11.44 -9.84 1.02
CA LYS A 67 12.38 -9.97 2.13
C LYS A 67 11.94 -11.03 3.12
N VAL A 68 10.65 -11.09 3.43
CA VAL A 68 10.07 -12.11 4.31
C VAL A 68 10.19 -13.50 3.69
N GLU A 69 9.83 -13.67 2.42
CA GLU A 69 10.00 -14.94 1.69
C GLU A 69 11.46 -15.40 1.69
N SER A 70 12.39 -14.49 1.36
CA SER A 70 13.83 -14.80 1.37
C SER A 70 14.33 -15.17 2.77
N PHE A 71 13.83 -14.50 3.81
CA PHE A 71 14.13 -14.84 5.19
C PHE A 71 13.63 -16.23 5.52
N VAL A 72 12.35 -16.53 5.29
CA VAL A 72 11.73 -17.83 5.60
C VAL A 72 12.45 -18.96 4.87
N MET A 73 12.79 -18.80 3.59
CA MET A 73 13.53 -19.80 2.81
C MET A 73 14.88 -20.18 3.44
N ASN A 74 15.54 -19.29 4.19
CA ASN A 74 16.79 -19.61 4.87
C ASN A 74 16.62 -20.46 6.14
N PHE A 75 15.39 -20.61 6.65
CA PHE A 75 15.07 -21.40 7.85
C PHE A 75 14.26 -22.66 7.55
N VAL A 76 13.78 -22.81 6.31
CA VAL A 76 13.25 -24.09 5.86
C VAL A 76 14.47 -24.97 5.59
N GLU A 77 14.81 -25.82 6.57
CA GLU A 77 15.71 -26.94 6.33
C GLU A 77 15.13 -27.76 5.18
N GLU A 78 15.91 -28.01 4.13
CA GLU A 78 15.57 -29.04 3.15
C GLU A 78 15.38 -30.33 3.96
N GLU A 79 14.15 -30.85 4.06
CA GLU A 79 13.97 -32.23 4.46
C GLU A 79 14.80 -33.06 3.48
N GLU A 80 15.95 -33.55 3.94
CA GLU A 80 16.76 -34.49 3.18
C GLU A 80 15.82 -35.63 2.77
N ASP A 81 15.52 -35.73 1.48
CA ASP A 81 14.89 -36.90 0.88
C ASP A 81 15.82 -38.08 1.19
N PHE A 82 15.59 -38.73 2.32
CA PHE A 82 16.26 -39.95 2.72
C PHE A 82 15.72 -41.09 1.84
N ASN A 83 16.07 -41.04 0.55
CA ASN A 83 15.90 -42.15 -0.38
C ASN A 83 16.95 -43.20 -0.02
N GLY A 84 16.65 -43.97 1.02
CA GLY A 84 17.43 -45.11 1.48
C GLY A 84 17.61 -46.14 0.38
N ASN A 85 18.69 -46.02 -0.39
CA ASN A 85 19.22 -47.11 -1.20
C ASN A 85 20.15 -47.94 -0.32
N TRP A 86 19.58 -48.87 0.45
CA TRP A 86 20.34 -49.91 1.14
C TRP A 86 20.84 -50.95 0.12
N HIS A 87 21.92 -50.64 -0.59
CA HIS A 87 22.70 -51.68 -1.26
C HIS A 87 23.52 -52.42 -0.19
N THR A 88 22.93 -53.47 0.37
CA THR A 88 23.66 -54.49 1.14
C THR A 88 24.60 -55.24 0.21
N SER A 89 25.86 -54.84 0.17
CA SER A 89 26.93 -55.70 -0.33
C SER A 89 27.13 -56.83 0.68
N VAL A 90 26.51 -57.99 0.40
CA VAL A 90 26.78 -59.23 1.11
C VAL A 90 28.19 -59.68 0.72
N ASN A 91 29.15 -59.50 1.63
CA ASN A 91 30.44 -60.20 1.53
C ASN A 91 30.20 -61.67 1.89
N VAL A 92 30.03 -62.52 0.88
CA VAL A 92 30.20 -63.96 1.03
C VAL A 92 31.70 -64.24 0.91
N LYS A 93 32.25 -64.88 1.95
CA LYS A 93 33.66 -65.27 2.09
C LYS A 93 34.16 -66.16 0.96
#